data_AF-A0A1U8I108-F1
#
_entry.id   AF-A0A1U8I108-F1
#
_cell.length_a   1.000
_cell.length_b   1.000
_cell.length_c   1.000
_cell.angle_alpha   90.00
_cell.angle_beta   90.00
_cell.angle_gamma   90.00
#
_symmetry.space_group_name_H-M   'P 1'
#
loop_
_entity.id
_entity.type
_entity.pdbx_description
1 polymer ?
#
loop_
_entity_poly.entity_id
_entity_poly.type
_entity_poly.pdbx_seq_one_letter_code
_entity_poly.pdbx_strand_id
1 'polypeptide(L)'
;MDGPSIPQKHEREILIPKTKKEWNKEDRRSTQLNTKAMHTLFCVIGLKEYSRVSSCANAKEIWDKLEITHEDTDQVKKSKVGILTLNYETFMMKPDEDIKAMFDRFAIIINELKSYGKTYPNE
;
A
#
# COMPACT_ATOMS: atom_id res chain seq x y z
N MET A 1 -7.42 6.94 7.98
CA MET A 1 -7.33 7.39 9.39
C MET A 1 -6.05 8.18 9.51
N ASP A 2 -6.13 9.45 9.89
CA ASP A 2 -4.93 10.26 10.14
C ASP A 2 -4.31 9.83 11.46
N GLY A 3 -3.13 9.21 11.42
CA GLY A 3 -2.39 8.87 12.62
C GLY A 3 -1.94 10.12 13.38
N PRO A 4 -1.39 9.95 14.59
CA PRO A 4 -0.98 11.07 15.42
C PRO A 4 0.08 11.93 14.73
N SER A 5 -0.36 13.04 14.15
CA SER A 5 0.53 14.09 13.67
C SER A 5 1.23 14.74 14.86
N ILE A 6 2.48 15.16 14.64
CA ILE A 6 3.22 16.00 15.59
C ILE A 6 2.28 17.14 16.01
N PRO A 7 2.03 17.36 17.31
CA PRO A 7 1.12 18.41 17.75
C PRO A 7 1.50 19.76 17.14
N GLN A 8 0.58 20.44 16.47
CA GLN A 8 0.82 21.69 15.74
C GLN A 8 -0.03 22.84 16.30
N LYS A 9 0.49 24.06 16.20
CA LYS A 9 -0.21 25.32 16.48
C LYS A 9 -0.23 26.20 15.23
N HIS A 10 -1.24 27.07 15.13
CA HIS A 10 -1.30 28.09 14.10
C HIS A 10 -0.64 29.37 14.61
N GLU A 11 0.34 29.88 13.88
CA GLU A 11 0.94 31.18 14.14
C GLU A 11 1.08 31.92 12.80
N ARG A 12 0.36 33.05 12.65
CA ARG A 12 0.35 33.86 11.42
C ARG A 12 0.15 33.04 10.14
N GLU A 13 -0.91 32.23 10.12
CA GLU A 13 -1.31 31.33 9.00
C GLU A 13 -0.35 30.16 8.70
N ILE A 14 0.72 29.97 9.49
CA ILE A 14 1.66 28.86 9.34
C ILE A 14 1.42 27.82 10.45
N LEU A 15 1.43 26.54 10.08
CA LEU A 15 1.40 25.41 11.02
C LEU A 15 2.82 25.17 11.57
N ILE A 16 3.00 25.39 12.87
CA ILE A 16 4.29 25.20 13.55
C ILE A 16 4.17 24.05 14.57
N PRO A 17 5.15 23.13 14.68
CA PRO A 17 5.17 22.12 15.73
C PRO A 17 5.16 22.75 17.12
N LYS A 18 4.25 22.29 17.99
CA LYS A 18 4.21 22.64 19.42
C LYS A 18 5.40 22.01 20.12
N THR A 19 6.05 22.79 20.98
CA THR A 19 7.01 22.28 21.94
C THR A 19 6.31 21.42 23.00
N LYS A 20 7.02 20.47 23.63
CA LYS A 20 6.46 19.61 24.69
C LYS A 20 5.79 20.37 25.84
N LYS A 21 6.23 21.62 26.11
CA LYS A 21 5.66 22.48 27.16
C LYS A 21 4.27 23.01 26.79
N GLU A 22 4.00 23.19 25.50
CA GLU A 22 2.73 23.68 24.95
C GLU A 22 1.69 22.56 24.76
N TRP A 23 2.06 21.30 25.04
CA TRP A 23 1.18 20.15 24.81
C TRP A 23 0.03 20.11 25.81
N ASN A 24 -1.19 20.08 25.28
CA ASN A 24 -2.39 19.84 26.05
C ASN A 24 -2.57 18.33 26.35
N LYS A 25 -3.63 17.99 27.08
CA LYS A 25 -3.93 16.59 27.46
C LYS A 25 -4.15 15.69 26.24
N GLU A 26 -4.75 16.21 25.18
CA GLU A 26 -5.03 15.46 23.95
C GLU A 26 -3.75 15.24 23.13
N ASP A 27 -2.90 16.25 22.99
CA ASP A 27 -1.60 16.14 22.32
C ASP A 27 -0.74 15.02 22.96
N ARG A 28 -0.74 14.95 24.30
CA ARG A 28 -0.06 13.90 25.07
C ARG A 28 -0.68 12.53 24.83
N ARG A 29 -2.01 12.43 24.87
CA ARG A 29 -2.74 11.18 24.65
C ARG A 29 -2.46 10.64 23.24
N SER A 30 -2.57 11.49 22.24
CA SER A 30 -2.32 11.15 20.84
C SER A 30 -0.89 10.66 20.63
N THR A 31 0.10 11.35 21.20
CA THR A 31 1.51 10.92 21.15
C THR A 31 1.72 9.56 21.82
N GLN A 32 1.12 9.32 22.99
CA GLN A 32 1.21 8.02 23.68
C GLN A 32 0.60 6.88 22.87
N LEU A 33 -0.55 7.13 22.24
CA LEU A 33 -1.18 6.16 21.34
C LEU A 33 -0.31 5.88 20.11
N ASN A 34 0.32 6.92 19.54
CA ASN A 34 1.28 6.76 18.44
C ASN A 34 2.42 5.83 18.83
N THR A 35 3.07 6.10 19.96
CA THR A 35 4.21 5.30 20.43
C THR A 35 3.81 3.85 20.65
N LYS A 36 2.63 3.60 21.23
CA LYS A 36 2.10 2.24 21.38
C LYS A 36 1.84 1.57 20.03
N ALA A 37 1.23 2.28 19.09
CA ALA A 37 0.96 1.75 17.75
C ALA A 37 2.25 1.43 16.99
N MET A 38 3.25 2.33 17.01
CA MET A 38 4.57 2.07 16.42
C MET A 38 5.22 0.84 17.02
N HIS A 39 5.22 0.73 18.35
CA HIS A 39 5.80 -0.43 19.03
C HIS A 39 5.10 -1.73 18.63
N THR A 40 3.76 -1.75 18.62
CA THR A 40 2.99 -2.91 18.17
C THR A 40 3.34 -3.29 16.73
N LEU A 41 3.44 -2.32 15.81
CA LEU A 41 3.84 -2.56 14.43
C LEU A 41 5.26 -3.15 14.33
N PHE A 42 6.22 -2.62 15.11
CA PHE A 42 7.57 -3.16 15.13
C PHE A 42 7.66 -4.58 15.71
N CYS A 43 6.79 -4.96 16.65
CA CYS A 43 6.76 -6.31 17.21
C CYS A 43 6.28 -7.37 16.22
N VAL A 44 5.41 -7.01 15.27
CA VAL A 44 4.80 -7.97 14.34
C VAL A 44 5.57 -8.13 13.04
N ILE A 45 6.46 -7.20 12.69
CA ILE A 45 7.22 -7.23 11.44
C ILE A 45 8.61 -7.88 11.60
N GLY A 46 9.07 -8.59 10.57
CA GLY A 46 10.41 -9.18 10.55
C GLY A 46 11.53 -8.15 10.33
N LEU A 47 12.78 -8.56 10.57
CA LEU A 47 13.98 -7.68 10.50
C LEU A 47 14.12 -6.93 9.16
N LYS A 48 13.82 -7.60 8.04
CA LYS A 48 13.86 -6.99 6.71
C LYS A 48 12.90 -5.81 6.62
N GLU A 49 11.66 -5.99 7.03
CA GLU A 49 10.64 -4.95 6.99
C GLU A 49 10.94 -3.85 8.00
N TYR A 50 11.42 -4.21 9.19
CA TYR A 50 11.88 -3.25 10.20
C TYR A 50 12.91 -2.26 9.64
N SER A 51 13.95 -2.75 8.94
CA SER A 51 14.97 -1.86 8.33
C SER A 51 14.42 -0.84 7.32
N ARG A 52 13.26 -1.13 6.71
CA ARG A 52 12.61 -0.25 5.71
C ARG A 52 11.76 0.84 6.36
N VAL A 53 11.19 0.56 7.54
CA VAL A 53 10.27 1.46 8.26
C VAL A 53 10.88 2.09 9.51
N SER A 54 12.10 1.73 9.89
CA SER A 54 12.74 2.18 11.14
C SER A 54 12.97 3.70 11.22
N SER A 55 12.98 4.40 10.07
CA SER A 55 13.11 5.87 10.00
C SER A 55 11.78 6.62 9.97
N CYS A 56 10.63 5.93 9.97
CA CYS A 56 9.31 6.57 9.96
C CYS A 56 9.05 7.30 11.28
N ALA A 57 8.44 8.49 11.19
CA ALA A 57 8.23 9.37 12.33
C ALA A 57 7.00 9.01 13.18
N ASN A 58 6.03 8.29 12.60
CA ASN A 58 4.78 7.93 13.28
C ASN A 58 4.22 6.59 12.76
N ALA A 59 3.23 6.05 13.49
CA ALA A 59 2.63 4.76 13.17
C ALA A 59 1.92 4.76 11.80
N LYS A 60 1.35 5.89 11.36
CA LYS A 60 0.73 6.01 10.05
C LYS A 60 1.74 5.85 8.93
N GLU A 61 2.89 6.52 9.02
CA GLU A 61 3.96 6.37 8.03
C GLU A 61 4.51 4.94 7.96
N ILE A 62 4.59 4.24 9.11
CA ILE A 62 4.93 2.82 9.12
C ILE A 62 3.86 2.01 8.38
N TRP A 63 2.59 2.22 8.74
CA TRP A 63 1.46 1.51 8.13
C TRP A 63 1.37 1.75 6.62
N ASP A 64 1.39 3.01 6.17
CA ASP A 64 1.33 3.40 4.76
C ASP A 64 2.49 2.75 3.97
N LYS A 65 3.71 2.71 4.52
CA LYS A 65 4.85 2.04 3.85
C LYS A 65 4.68 0.53 3.78
N LEU A 66 4.14 -0.10 4.83
CA LEU A 66 3.85 -1.54 4.83
C LEU A 66 2.75 -1.86 3.82
N GLU A 67 1.67 -1.09 3.80
CA GLU A 67 0.57 -1.22 2.84
C GLU A 67 1.09 -1.10 1.39
N ILE A 68 1.86 -0.05 1.08
CA ILE A 68 2.49 0.14 -0.24
C ILE A 68 3.36 -1.06 -0.65
N THR A 69 4.06 -1.65 0.32
CA THR A 69 4.99 -2.75 0.09
C THR A 69 4.30 -4.07 -0.19
N HIS A 70 3.22 -4.36 0.55
CA HIS A 70 2.59 -5.68 0.59
C HIS A 70 1.31 -5.73 -0.25
N GLU A 71 0.61 -4.62 -0.44
CA GLU A 71 -0.66 -4.57 -1.16
C GLU A 71 -0.56 -3.98 -2.57
N ASP A 72 0.66 -3.72 -3.09
CA ASP A 72 0.95 -2.95 -4.30
C ASP A 72 0.41 -1.51 -4.26
N THR A 73 1.18 -0.53 -4.73
CA THR A 73 0.67 0.84 -4.92
C THR A 73 -0.42 0.88 -5.99
N ASP A 74 -1.33 1.85 -5.92
CA ASP A 74 -2.32 2.10 -6.98
C ASP A 74 -1.67 2.25 -8.37
N GLN A 75 -0.47 2.83 -8.43
CA GLN A 75 0.28 2.96 -9.67
C GLN A 75 0.73 1.60 -10.21
N VAL A 76 1.26 0.73 -9.34
CA VAL A 76 1.66 -0.64 -9.71
C VAL A 76 0.43 -1.46 -10.11
N LYS A 77 -0.69 -1.36 -9.38
CA LYS A 77 -1.97 -1.99 -9.74
C LYS A 77 -2.43 -1.57 -11.13
N LYS A 78 -2.46 -0.26 -11.41
CA LYS A 78 -2.83 0.28 -12.74
C LYS A 78 -1.88 -0.22 -13.83
N SER A 79 -0.58 -0.26 -13.56
CA SER A 79 0.41 -0.77 -14.51
C SER A 79 0.22 -2.27 -14.79
N LYS A 80 0.02 -3.10 -13.76
CA LYS A 80 -0.30 -4.52 -13.90
C LYS A 80 -1.58 -4.75 -14.72
N VAL A 81 -2.65 -4.01 -14.41
CA VAL A 81 -3.89 -4.07 -15.19
C VAL A 81 -3.66 -3.67 -16.65
N GLY A 82 -2.87 -2.63 -16.92
CA GLY A 82 -2.52 -2.22 -18.28
C GLY A 82 -1.76 -3.31 -19.04
N ILE A 83 -0.75 -3.92 -18.41
CA ILE A 83 0.01 -5.04 -18.98
C ILE A 83 -0.89 -6.24 -19.26
N LEU A 84 -1.77 -6.60 -18.32
CA LEU A 84 -2.70 -7.71 -18.48
C LEU A 84 -3.73 -7.46 -19.58
N THR A 85 -4.27 -6.24 -19.69
CA THR A 85 -5.15 -5.85 -20.79
C THR A 85 -4.42 -5.96 -22.13
N LEU A 86 -3.17 -5.50 -22.24
CA LEU A 86 -2.38 -5.66 -23.46
C LEU A 86 -2.14 -7.14 -23.79
N ASN A 87 -1.78 -7.95 -22.79
CA ASN A 87 -1.56 -9.39 -22.97
C ASN A 87 -2.82 -10.13 -23.42
N TYR A 88 -4.00 -9.69 -22.95
CA TYR A 88 -5.29 -10.21 -23.40
C TYR A 88 -5.58 -9.80 -24.85
N GLU A 89 -5.45 -8.51 -25.18
CA GLU A 89 -5.75 -7.97 -26.52
C GLU A 89 -4.80 -8.51 -27.60
N THR A 90 -3.56 -8.81 -27.23
CA THR A 90 -2.53 -9.35 -28.14
C THR A 90 -2.39 -10.87 -28.02
N PHE A 91 -3.29 -11.53 -27.27
CA PHE A 91 -3.17 -12.95 -27.02
C PHE A 91 -3.31 -13.76 -28.31
N MET A 92 -2.28 -14.55 -28.63
CA MET A 92 -2.30 -15.49 -29.74
C MET A 92 -1.68 -16.82 -29.32
N MET A 93 -2.20 -17.88 -29.95
CA MET A 93 -1.61 -19.20 -29.80
C MET A 93 -0.20 -19.22 -30.39
N LYS A 94 0.75 -19.78 -29.65
CA LYS A 94 2.13 -19.96 -30.13
C LYS A 94 2.24 -21.15 -31.09
N PRO A 95 3.23 -21.18 -32.01
CA PRO A 95 3.41 -22.27 -32.96
C PRO A 95 3.64 -23.65 -32.32
N ASP A 96 4.33 -23.67 -31.18
CA ASP A 96 4.74 -24.91 -30.49
C ASP A 96 3.95 -25.19 -29.21
N GLU A 97 2.87 -24.45 -28.94
CA GLU A 97 2.02 -24.72 -27.77
C GLU A 97 0.81 -25.58 -28.17
N ASP A 98 0.40 -26.51 -27.30
CA ASP A 98 -0.84 -27.24 -27.49
C ASP A 98 -2.05 -26.42 -27.00
N ILE A 99 -3.26 -26.84 -27.38
CA ILE A 99 -4.51 -26.14 -27.05
C ILE A 99 -4.70 -26.02 -25.53
N LYS A 100 -4.29 -27.04 -24.76
CA LYS A 100 -4.42 -27.03 -23.31
C LYS A 100 -3.49 -25.99 -22.69
N ALA A 101 -2.23 -25.97 -23.11
CA ALA A 101 -1.23 -25.00 -22.66
C ALA A 101 -1.62 -23.55 -23.04
N MET A 102 -2.19 -23.36 -24.23
CA MET A 102 -2.77 -22.09 -24.66
C MET A 102 -3.92 -21.67 -23.73
N PHE A 103 -4.87 -22.57 -23.47
CA PHE A 103 -6.01 -22.28 -22.60
C PHE A 103 -5.57 -21.97 -21.17
N ASP A 104 -4.61 -22.71 -20.61
CA ASP A 104 -4.07 -22.48 -19.27
C ASP A 104 -3.45 -21.07 -19.18
N ARG A 105 -2.68 -20.64 -20.20
CA ARG A 105 -2.13 -19.26 -20.30
C ARG A 105 -3.23 -18.21 -20.35
N PHE A 106 -4.26 -18.43 -21.17
CA PHE A 106 -5.38 -17.50 -21.30
C PHE A 106 -6.17 -17.39 -20.00
N ALA A 107 -6.45 -18.51 -19.34
CA ALA A 107 -7.15 -18.56 -18.06
C ALA A 107 -6.41 -17.79 -16.97
N ILE A 108 -5.07 -17.86 -16.93
CA ILE A 108 -4.26 -17.06 -15.99
C ILE A 108 -4.53 -15.56 -16.21
N ILE A 109 -4.46 -15.08 -17.45
CA ILE A 109 -4.68 -13.66 -17.78
C ILE A 109 -6.09 -13.20 -17.37
N ILE A 110 -7.12 -13.98 -17.72
CA ILE A 110 -8.51 -13.67 -17.36
C ILE A 110 -8.72 -13.67 -15.85
N ASN A 111 -8.18 -14.66 -15.14
CA ASN A 111 -8.35 -14.76 -13.70
C ASN A 111 -7.64 -13.60 -12.97
N GLU A 112 -6.46 -13.20 -13.42
CA GLU A 112 -5.76 -12.04 -12.87
C GLU A 112 -6.53 -10.74 -13.16
N LEU A 113 -7.01 -10.52 -14.39
CA LEU A 113 -7.86 -9.36 -14.72
C LEU A 113 -9.12 -9.31 -13.85
N LYS A 114 -9.76 -10.47 -13.62
CA LYS A 114 -10.93 -10.60 -12.76
C LYS A 114 -10.61 -10.28 -11.30
N SER A 115 -9.42 -10.66 -10.80
CA SER A 115 -8.98 -10.30 -9.44
C SER A 115 -8.83 -8.79 -9.24
N TYR A 116 -8.55 -8.05 -10.32
CA TYR A 116 -8.53 -6.59 -10.35
C TYR A 116 -9.87 -5.94 -10.74
N GLY A 117 -10.96 -6.72 -10.81
CA GLY A 117 -12.30 -6.22 -11.10
C GLY A 117 -12.60 -5.96 -12.58
N LYS A 118 -11.71 -6.36 -13.51
CA LYS A 118 -11.99 -6.32 -14.95
C LYS A 118 -12.50 -7.68 -15.42
N THR A 119 -13.72 -7.71 -15.96
CA THR A 119 -14.32 -8.92 -16.54
C THR A 119 -14.54 -8.73 -18.03
N TYR A 120 -14.19 -9.73 -18.82
CA TYR A 120 -14.49 -9.80 -20.24
C TYR A 120 -15.65 -10.78 -20.43
N PRO A 121 -16.78 -10.36 -21.02
CA PRO A 121 -17.86 -11.27 -21.35
C PRO A 121 -17.40 -12.24 -22.44
N ASN A 122 -17.85 -13.49 -22.37
CA ASN A 122 -17.76 -14.39 -23.51
C ASN A 122 -18.85 -13.94 -24.50
N GLU A 123 -18.42 -13.41 -25.65
CA GLU A 123 -19.32 -13.18 -26.79
C GLU A 123 -19.72 -14.49 -27.46
#